data_AF-A0A2T6FUD5-F1
#
_entry.id   AF-A0A2T6FUD5-F1
#
_cell.length_a   1.000
_cell.length_b   1.000
_cell.length_c   1.000
_cell.angle_alpha   90.00
_cell.angle_beta   90.00
_cell.angle_gamma   90.00
#
_symmetry.space_group_name_H-M   'P 1'
#
loop_
_entity.id
_entity.type
_entity.pdbx_description
1 polymer ?
#
loop_
_entity_poly.entity_id
_entity_poly.type
_entity_poly.pdbx_seq_one_letter_code
_entity_poly.pdbx_strand_id
1 'polypeptide(L)'
;MKRMKRVAVLAAIISGAFAAGVYAEDVLQRVDAYLRPDFNLVLDGEPVKLSESPLVYKDKSYLPLADLTRLLGANLLWREDTKTIYINSRINPEQKTEDSNQEYESIELSDPYSITLKYLGAEYPMLLTYNKKNMSAYVPYYREADVKRMGIDTSGLKKARERLTGVVYINEQELKKRWRKNPEQVYATNGDNYIINGEVSPKKIDALRTYIKNSQMLKYGEMVFYQKAVIIDKREEEDEYDYLYHETVQLPIAPNSPPPPNGGVVKRYMLGRVKLTKNNASSELSYIVNMVDRIDLQEEANKRGTR
;
A
#
# COMPACT_ATOMS: atom_id res chain seq x y z
N MET A 1 6.87 -62.63 37.62
CA MET A 1 6.41 -62.15 36.28
C MET A 1 7.63 -61.67 35.49
N LYS A 2 8.05 -62.41 34.45
CA LYS A 2 9.34 -62.23 33.77
C LYS A 2 9.40 -60.92 32.97
N ARG A 3 10.50 -60.16 33.16
CA ARG A 3 10.88 -58.87 32.54
C ARG A 3 10.43 -58.68 31.09
N MET A 4 10.46 -59.74 30.28
CA MET A 4 10.05 -59.71 28.87
C MET A 4 8.59 -59.29 28.64
N LYS A 5 7.65 -59.65 29.53
CA LYS A 5 6.24 -59.23 29.37
C LYS A 5 6.03 -57.73 29.66
N ARG A 6 6.91 -57.10 30.46
CA ARG A 6 6.85 -55.65 30.73
C ARG A 6 7.45 -54.83 29.58
N VAL A 7 8.48 -55.35 28.91
CA VAL A 7 9.09 -54.71 27.73
C VAL A 7 8.15 -54.77 26.53
N ALA A 8 7.44 -55.88 26.32
CA ALA A 8 6.46 -55.99 25.23
C ALA A 8 5.25 -55.04 25.39
N VAL A 9 4.79 -54.79 26.63
CA VAL A 9 3.70 -53.84 26.90
C VAL A 9 4.17 -52.39 26.75
N LEU A 10 5.41 -52.07 27.13
CA LEU A 10 5.99 -50.74 26.90
C LEU A 10 6.27 -50.44 25.42
N ALA A 11 6.69 -51.44 24.64
CA ALA A 11 6.90 -51.28 23.21
C ALA A 11 5.59 -51.04 22.45
N ALA A 12 4.49 -51.67 22.85
CA ALA A 12 3.17 -51.49 22.23
C ALA A 12 2.54 -50.11 22.52
N ILE A 13 2.90 -49.45 23.62
CA ILE A 13 2.41 -48.09 23.95
C ILE A 13 3.19 -47.03 23.17
N ILE A 14 4.45 -47.28 22.81
CA ILE A 14 5.28 -46.34 22.04
C ILE A 14 4.95 -46.39 20.54
N SER A 15 4.55 -47.54 20.00
CA SER A 15 4.11 -47.64 18.58
C SER A 15 2.69 -47.12 18.32
N GLY A 16 1.89 -46.83 19.36
CA GLY A 16 0.55 -46.28 19.23
C GLY A 16 0.44 -44.74 19.21
N ALA A 17 1.53 -44.02 19.46
CA ALA A 17 1.48 -42.56 19.70
C ALA A 17 1.90 -41.67 18.50
N PHE A 18 2.26 -42.25 17.35
CA PHE A 18 2.67 -41.48 16.15
C PHE A 18 1.87 -41.85 14.89
N ALA A 19 0.57 -41.99 15.03
CA ALA A 19 -0.37 -41.95 13.90
C ALA A 19 -1.43 -40.85 14.08
N ALA A 20 -1.04 -39.72 14.68
CA ALA A 20 -1.68 -38.46 14.35
C ALA A 20 -0.89 -37.85 13.20
N GLY A 21 -1.10 -38.41 11.99
CA GLY A 21 -0.84 -37.62 10.80
C GLY A 21 -1.72 -36.39 10.92
N VAL A 22 -1.12 -35.25 11.26
CA VAL A 22 -1.74 -33.95 11.01
C VAL A 22 -1.84 -33.91 9.50
N TYR A 23 -2.99 -34.33 8.97
CA TYR A 23 -3.38 -33.92 7.64
C TYR A 23 -3.54 -32.41 7.76
N ALA A 24 -2.47 -31.67 7.43
CA ALA A 24 -2.67 -30.40 6.79
C ALA A 24 -3.50 -30.75 5.56
N GLU A 25 -4.81 -30.52 5.64
CA GLU A 25 -5.69 -30.58 4.50
C GLU A 25 -5.02 -29.67 3.46
N ASP A 26 -4.56 -30.26 2.37
CA ASP A 26 -3.81 -29.53 1.36
C ASP A 26 -4.76 -28.42 0.87
N VAL A 27 -4.49 -27.18 1.31
CA VAL A 27 -5.34 -26.00 1.01
C VAL A 27 -5.50 -25.83 -0.51
N LEU A 28 -4.61 -26.48 -1.27
CA LEU A 28 -4.61 -26.54 -2.71
C LEU A 28 -5.11 -27.91 -3.20
N GLN A 29 -6.33 -27.93 -3.74
CA GLN A 29 -6.82 -29.08 -4.50
C GLN A 29 -6.38 -28.97 -5.95
N ARG A 30 -5.55 -29.91 -6.43
CA ARG A 30 -5.25 -30.00 -7.87
C ARG A 30 -6.50 -30.47 -8.61
N VAL A 31 -6.90 -29.72 -9.63
CA VAL A 31 -8.03 -30.03 -10.50
C VAL A 31 -7.58 -29.94 -11.96
N ASP A 32 -8.10 -30.82 -12.80
CA ASP A 32 -7.94 -30.73 -14.25
C ASP A 32 -9.10 -29.92 -14.82
N ALA A 33 -8.78 -28.84 -15.55
CA ALA A 33 -9.75 -27.92 -16.15
C ALA A 33 -9.40 -27.65 -17.62
N TYR A 34 -10.40 -27.28 -18.41
CA TYR A 34 -10.24 -26.95 -19.82
C TYR A 34 -10.37 -25.45 -20.06
N LEU A 35 -9.44 -24.85 -20.80
CA LEU A 35 -9.61 -23.48 -21.31
C LEU A 35 -10.54 -23.50 -22.54
N ARG A 36 -11.49 -22.57 -22.59
CA ARG A 36 -12.52 -22.48 -23.63
C ARG A 36 -12.47 -21.14 -24.38
N PRO A 37 -11.46 -20.91 -25.23
CA PRO A 37 -11.35 -19.68 -26.01
C PRO A 37 -12.48 -19.53 -27.04
N ASP A 38 -13.23 -20.60 -27.31
CA ASP A 38 -14.39 -20.63 -28.20
C ASP A 38 -15.67 -20.05 -27.57
N PHE A 39 -15.66 -19.73 -26.27
CA PHE A 39 -16.81 -19.15 -25.59
C PHE A 39 -16.94 -17.66 -25.89
N ASN A 40 -18.13 -17.26 -26.32
CA ASN A 40 -18.51 -15.86 -26.51
C ASN A 40 -19.31 -15.38 -25.30
N LEU A 41 -18.92 -14.23 -24.73
CA LEU A 41 -19.64 -13.59 -23.64
C LEU A 41 -20.43 -12.40 -24.20
N VAL A 42 -21.70 -12.30 -23.81
CA VAL A 42 -22.58 -11.18 -24.15
C VAL A 42 -23.11 -10.61 -22.85
N LEU A 43 -22.93 -9.31 -22.64
CA LEU A 43 -23.41 -8.57 -21.48
C LEU A 43 -24.35 -7.48 -21.96
N ASP A 44 -25.58 -7.46 -21.44
CA ASP A 44 -26.61 -6.49 -21.81
C ASP A 44 -26.88 -6.41 -23.33
N GLY A 45 -26.76 -7.55 -24.03
CA GLY A 45 -26.93 -7.65 -25.48
C GLY A 45 -25.67 -7.33 -26.30
N GLU A 46 -24.62 -6.80 -25.68
CA GLU A 46 -23.38 -6.45 -26.35
C GLU A 46 -22.29 -7.52 -26.17
N PRO A 47 -21.60 -7.96 -27.24
CA PRO A 47 -20.51 -8.91 -27.13
C PRO A 47 -19.32 -8.28 -26.39
N VAL A 48 -18.78 -8.99 -25.42
CA VAL A 48 -17.66 -8.53 -24.59
C VAL A 48 -16.49 -9.49 -24.64
N LYS A 49 -15.28 -8.93 -24.65
CA LYS A 49 -14.04 -9.70 -24.69
C LYS A 49 -13.43 -9.82 -23.29
N LEU A 50 -13.12 -11.07 -22.92
CA LEU A 50 -12.36 -11.38 -21.71
C LEU A 50 -10.86 -11.23 -22.00
N SER A 51 -10.11 -10.84 -20.97
CA SER A 51 -8.64 -10.81 -21.00
C SER A 51 -8.05 -12.22 -21.03
N GLU A 52 -8.71 -13.15 -20.35
CA GLU A 52 -8.32 -14.56 -20.25
C GLU A 52 -9.46 -15.49 -20.66
N SER A 53 -9.12 -16.66 -21.20
CA SER A 53 -10.14 -17.64 -21.63
C SER A 53 -10.91 -18.21 -20.44
N PRO A 54 -12.23 -18.43 -20.54
CA PRO A 54 -12.99 -19.14 -19.52
C PRO A 54 -12.40 -20.53 -19.23
N LEU A 55 -12.45 -20.92 -17.96
CA LEU A 55 -12.09 -22.26 -17.50
C LEU A 55 -13.37 -23.09 -17.32
N VAL A 56 -13.37 -24.33 -17.77
CA VAL A 56 -14.45 -25.29 -17.48
C VAL A 56 -13.91 -26.40 -16.59
N TYR A 57 -14.54 -26.57 -15.43
CA TYR A 57 -14.25 -27.64 -14.48
C TYR A 57 -15.58 -28.22 -13.97
N LYS A 58 -15.75 -29.55 -14.10
CA LYS A 58 -16.97 -30.26 -13.71
C LYS A 58 -18.25 -29.59 -14.24
N ASP A 59 -18.28 -29.36 -15.55
CA ASP A 59 -19.39 -28.75 -16.28
C ASP A 59 -19.80 -27.34 -15.80
N LYS A 60 -18.95 -26.69 -15.01
CA LYS A 60 -19.12 -25.29 -14.59
C LYS A 60 -18.10 -24.41 -15.28
N SER A 61 -18.57 -23.26 -15.75
CA SER A 61 -17.72 -22.22 -16.34
C SER A 61 -17.25 -21.26 -15.25
N TYR A 62 -15.95 -21.01 -15.22
CA TYR A 62 -15.28 -20.08 -14.33
C TYR A 62 -14.70 -18.96 -15.18
N LEU A 63 -15.16 -17.74 -14.90
CA LEU A 63 -14.74 -16.55 -15.62
C LEU A 63 -13.66 -15.81 -14.82
N PRO A 64 -12.72 -15.12 -15.49
CA PRO A 64 -11.77 -14.27 -14.82
C PRO A 64 -12.50 -13.20 -14.00
N LEU A 65 -12.32 -13.24 -12.67
CA LEU A 65 -13.05 -12.36 -11.76
C LEU A 65 -12.74 -10.87 -12.04
N ALA A 66 -11.51 -10.57 -12.46
CA ALA A 66 -11.11 -9.22 -12.84
C ALA A 66 -11.93 -8.67 -14.01
N ASP A 67 -12.20 -9.49 -15.03
CA ASP A 67 -13.02 -9.10 -16.17
C ASP A 67 -14.47 -8.89 -15.77
N LEU A 68 -15.05 -9.81 -15.00
CA LEU A 68 -16.41 -9.64 -14.48
C LEU A 68 -16.53 -8.35 -13.66
N THR A 69 -15.55 -8.08 -12.81
CA THR A 69 -15.55 -6.86 -11.98
C THR A 69 -15.48 -5.60 -12.84
N ARG A 70 -14.61 -5.58 -13.87
CA ARG A 70 -14.52 -4.48 -14.83
C ARG A 70 -15.83 -4.27 -15.60
N LEU A 71 -16.40 -5.36 -16.12
CA LEU A 71 -17.63 -5.36 -16.92
C LEU A 71 -18.84 -4.90 -16.10
N LEU A 72 -18.96 -5.34 -14.85
CA LEU A 72 -20.02 -4.93 -13.93
C LEU A 72 -19.79 -3.54 -13.32
N GLY A 73 -18.76 -2.82 -13.76
CA GLY A 73 -18.40 -1.54 -13.20
C GLY A 73 -18.06 -1.62 -11.71
N ALA A 74 -17.62 -2.75 -11.17
CA ALA A 74 -17.18 -2.87 -9.79
C ALA A 74 -15.67 -2.68 -9.66
N ASN A 75 -15.20 -2.48 -8.43
CA ASN A 75 -13.78 -2.46 -8.07
C ASN A 75 -13.43 -3.76 -7.35
N LEU A 76 -12.33 -4.38 -7.79
CA LEU A 76 -11.79 -5.60 -7.22
C LEU A 76 -10.62 -5.25 -6.31
N LEU A 77 -10.62 -5.79 -5.11
CA LEU A 77 -9.52 -5.64 -4.18
C LEU A 77 -9.18 -6.97 -3.52
N TRP A 78 -7.98 -7.45 -3.79
CA TRP A 78 -7.44 -8.62 -3.13
C TRP A 78 -6.68 -8.21 -1.86
N ARG A 79 -7.01 -8.85 -0.73
CA ARG A 79 -6.28 -8.76 0.53
C ARG A 79 -5.57 -10.09 0.77
N GLU A 80 -4.28 -10.09 0.44
CA GLU A 80 -3.41 -11.26 0.49
C GLU A 80 -3.15 -11.77 1.92
N ASP A 81 -3.20 -10.89 2.92
CA ASP A 81 -3.04 -11.18 4.34
C ASP A 81 -4.21 -11.98 4.92
N THR A 82 -5.44 -11.59 4.56
CA THR A 82 -6.69 -12.19 5.03
C THR A 82 -7.29 -13.17 4.02
N LYS A 83 -6.61 -13.39 2.89
CA LYS A 83 -7.09 -14.16 1.74
C LYS A 83 -8.52 -13.76 1.31
N THR A 84 -8.83 -12.47 1.38
CA THR A 84 -10.18 -11.96 1.16
C THR A 84 -10.27 -11.15 -0.12
N ILE A 85 -11.26 -11.45 -0.96
CA ILE A 85 -11.60 -10.67 -2.15
C ILE A 85 -12.76 -9.73 -1.81
N TYR A 86 -12.55 -8.43 -1.95
CA TYR A 86 -13.61 -7.43 -1.86
C TYR A 86 -14.04 -7.00 -3.26
N ILE A 87 -15.35 -7.03 -3.49
CA ILE A 87 -15.97 -6.54 -4.74
C ILE A 87 -16.90 -5.38 -4.35
N ASN A 88 -16.52 -4.17 -4.74
CA ASN A 88 -17.28 -2.96 -4.44
C ASN A 88 -17.86 -2.40 -5.74
N SER A 89 -19.17 -2.56 -5.96
CA SER A 89 -19.86 -1.99 -7.13
C SER A 89 -19.67 -0.48 -7.22
N ARG A 90 -19.43 0.08 -8.41
CA ARG A 90 -19.53 1.54 -8.60
C ARG A 90 -20.94 2.03 -8.28
N ILE A 91 -21.03 3.27 -7.87
CA ILE A 91 -22.28 3.87 -7.35
C ILE A 91 -23.13 4.41 -8.50
N ASN A 92 -22.50 4.92 -9.58
CA ASN A 92 -23.19 5.54 -10.71
C ASN A 92 -22.66 4.97 -12.04
N PRO A 93 -23.44 4.12 -12.74
CA PRO A 93 -23.05 3.58 -14.04
C PRO A 93 -23.14 4.60 -15.20
N GLU A 94 -23.84 5.72 -15.02
CA GLU A 94 -24.08 6.71 -16.09
C GLU A 94 -23.04 7.85 -16.19
N GLN A 95 -21.92 7.76 -15.48
CA GLN A 95 -20.97 8.88 -15.40
C GLN A 95 -19.98 8.91 -16.56
N LYS A 96 -19.88 10.08 -17.21
CA LYS A 96 -18.92 10.36 -18.30
C LYS A 96 -17.49 10.11 -17.84
N THR A 97 -16.66 9.61 -18.76
CA THR A 97 -15.20 9.51 -18.61
C THR A 97 -14.58 10.86 -18.25
N GLU A 98 -13.47 10.84 -17.49
CA GLU A 98 -12.71 12.05 -17.10
C GLU A 98 -12.50 12.97 -18.31
N ASP A 99 -12.89 14.23 -18.18
CA ASP A 99 -12.67 15.23 -19.22
C ASP A 99 -11.15 15.46 -19.33
N SER A 100 -10.59 15.24 -20.52
CA SER A 100 -9.13 15.39 -20.76
C SER A 100 -8.60 16.81 -20.48
N ASN A 101 -9.49 17.80 -20.35
CA ASN A 101 -9.20 19.19 -19.98
C ASN A 101 -9.54 19.52 -18.51
N GLN A 102 -9.58 18.53 -17.61
CA GLN A 102 -9.84 18.81 -16.20
C GLN A 102 -8.72 19.68 -15.61
N GLU A 103 -9.02 20.96 -15.37
CA GLU A 103 -8.13 21.85 -14.65
C GLU A 103 -8.04 21.40 -13.17
N TYR A 104 -6.81 21.20 -12.72
CA TYR A 104 -6.52 20.89 -11.33
C TYR A 104 -6.18 22.18 -10.59
N GLU A 105 -6.81 22.41 -9.44
CA GLU A 105 -6.27 23.41 -8.52
C GLU A 105 -4.89 22.97 -8.04
N SER A 106 -3.95 23.91 -7.90
CA SER A 106 -2.62 23.58 -7.36
C SER A 106 -2.62 23.75 -5.84
N ILE A 107 -2.33 22.66 -5.12
CA ILE A 107 -2.14 22.67 -3.66
C ILE A 107 -0.67 22.50 -3.30
N GLU A 108 -0.29 22.97 -2.11
CA GLU A 108 1.04 22.74 -1.56
C GLU A 108 0.96 21.79 -0.36
N LEU A 109 1.79 20.75 -0.39
CA LEU A 109 1.89 19.77 0.69
C LEU A 109 2.11 20.45 2.05
N SER A 110 1.26 20.12 3.02
CA SER A 110 1.46 20.45 4.43
C SER A 110 1.12 19.27 5.31
N ASP A 111 2.00 19.01 6.27
CA ASP A 111 1.88 17.95 7.28
C ASP A 111 1.29 16.65 6.72
N PRO A 112 1.87 16.05 5.66
CA PRO A 112 1.35 14.82 5.11
C PRO A 112 1.47 13.70 6.14
N TYR A 113 0.47 12.83 6.17
CA TYR A 113 0.37 11.74 7.13
C TYR A 113 -0.36 10.57 6.50
N SER A 114 -0.09 9.37 7.00
CA SER A 114 -0.78 8.15 6.57
C SER A 114 -1.71 7.63 7.65
N ILE A 115 -2.90 7.18 7.25
CA ILE A 115 -3.87 6.51 8.15
C ILE A 115 -4.46 5.29 7.47
N THR A 116 -4.96 4.35 8.27
CA THR A 116 -5.78 3.25 7.76
C THR A 116 -7.25 3.62 7.91
N LEU A 117 -8.01 3.49 6.83
CA LEU A 117 -9.46 3.69 6.85
C LEU A 117 -10.19 2.40 6.56
N LYS A 118 -11.17 2.05 7.40
CA LYS A 118 -12.13 0.99 7.13
C LYS A 118 -13.29 1.56 6.33
N TYR A 119 -13.53 1.00 5.15
CA TYR A 119 -14.62 1.38 4.27
C TYR A 119 -15.21 0.16 3.56
N LEU A 120 -16.53 0.04 3.55
CA LEU A 120 -17.27 -1.11 2.99
C LEU A 120 -16.71 -2.49 3.41
N GLY A 121 -16.15 -2.60 4.63
CA GLY A 121 -15.65 -3.86 5.20
C GLY A 121 -14.16 -4.14 4.96
N ALA A 122 -13.47 -3.33 4.16
CA ALA A 122 -12.03 -3.46 3.90
C ALA A 122 -11.26 -2.28 4.50
N GLU A 123 -9.98 -2.51 4.84
CA GLU A 123 -9.09 -1.51 5.45
C GLU A 123 -8.03 -0.98 4.46
N TYR A 124 -8.01 0.32 4.22
CA TYR A 124 -7.20 0.94 3.18
C TYR A 124 -6.14 1.86 3.80
N PRO A 125 -4.85 1.64 3.51
CA PRO A 125 -3.82 2.64 3.70
C PRO A 125 -4.09 3.87 2.84
N MET A 126 -4.10 5.04 3.47
CA MET A 126 -4.39 6.33 2.84
C MET A 126 -3.26 7.31 3.12
N LEU A 127 -2.80 8.02 2.10
CA LEU A 127 -1.97 9.21 2.23
C LEU A 127 -2.84 10.46 2.18
N LEU A 128 -2.78 11.26 3.25
CA LEU A 128 -3.50 12.52 3.39
C LEU A 128 -2.52 13.68 3.56
N THR A 129 -2.97 14.88 3.23
CA THR A 129 -2.25 16.13 3.45
C THR A 129 -3.21 17.29 3.61
N TYR A 130 -2.72 18.45 4.03
CA TYR A 130 -3.45 19.70 4.00
C TYR A 130 -2.87 20.63 2.95
N ASN A 131 -3.66 21.59 2.48
CA ASN A 131 -3.15 22.63 1.59
C ASN A 131 -2.49 23.75 2.41
N LYS A 132 -1.17 23.89 2.29
CA LYS A 132 -0.40 24.95 2.97
C LYS A 132 -0.96 26.36 2.72
N LYS A 133 -1.51 26.61 1.53
CA LYS A 133 -2.07 27.91 1.15
C LYS A 133 -3.42 28.22 1.81
N ASN A 134 -4.11 27.23 2.35
CA ASN A 134 -5.43 27.38 2.96
C ASN A 134 -5.57 26.51 4.22
N MET A 135 -4.70 26.76 5.21
CA MET A 135 -4.72 26.01 6.47
C MET A 135 -5.98 26.27 7.32
N SER A 136 -6.62 27.44 7.13
CA SER A 136 -7.79 27.87 7.90
C SER A 136 -9.00 26.94 7.74
N ALA A 137 -9.11 26.23 6.62
CA ALA A 137 -10.18 25.27 6.40
C ALA A 137 -9.97 23.98 7.23
N TYR A 138 -8.73 23.61 7.53
CA TYR A 138 -8.34 22.37 8.21
C TYR A 138 -9.06 21.11 7.66
N VAL A 139 -9.30 21.08 6.35
CA VAL A 139 -9.91 19.93 5.66
C VAL A 139 -8.83 19.16 4.92
N PRO A 140 -8.68 17.85 5.17
CA PRO A 140 -7.66 17.05 4.52
C PRO A 140 -7.99 16.78 3.05
N TYR A 141 -6.92 16.57 2.29
CA TYR A 141 -6.90 16.12 0.91
C TYR A 141 -6.40 14.68 0.89
N TYR A 142 -7.12 13.81 0.18
CA TYR A 142 -6.85 12.38 0.07
C TYR A 142 -6.20 12.08 -1.27
N ARG A 143 -5.12 11.29 -1.27
CA ARG A 143 -4.48 10.87 -2.52
C ARG A 143 -5.47 10.08 -3.37
N GLU A 144 -5.66 10.52 -4.62
CA GLU A 144 -6.68 9.97 -5.51
C GLU A 144 -6.52 8.46 -5.73
N ALA A 145 -5.28 8.00 -5.91
CA ALA A 145 -5.00 6.58 -6.12
C ALA A 145 -5.50 5.71 -4.95
N ASP A 146 -5.43 6.22 -3.71
CA ASP A 146 -5.90 5.51 -2.52
C ASP A 146 -7.43 5.49 -2.46
N VAL A 147 -8.07 6.61 -2.83
CA VAL A 147 -9.53 6.74 -2.93
C VAL A 147 -10.09 5.78 -3.99
N LYS A 148 -9.44 5.69 -5.15
CA LYS A 148 -9.83 4.75 -6.21
C LYS A 148 -9.76 3.30 -5.71
N ARG A 149 -8.75 2.94 -4.90
CA ARG A 149 -8.68 1.60 -4.28
C ARG A 149 -9.86 1.31 -3.34
N MET A 150 -10.42 2.31 -2.66
CA MET A 150 -11.65 2.17 -1.85
C MET A 150 -12.90 1.85 -2.67
N GLY A 151 -12.78 1.87 -4.00
CA GLY A 151 -13.87 1.69 -4.94
C GLY A 151 -14.73 2.93 -5.15
N ILE A 152 -14.24 4.10 -4.73
CA ILE A 152 -14.92 5.37 -4.91
C ILE A 152 -14.56 5.91 -6.29
N ASP A 153 -15.58 6.18 -7.11
CA ASP A 153 -15.39 6.85 -8.38
C ASP A 153 -15.10 8.35 -8.15
N THR A 154 -13.98 8.80 -8.69
CA THR A 154 -13.49 10.19 -8.56
C THR A 154 -13.82 11.04 -9.77
N SER A 155 -14.50 10.48 -10.78
CA SER A 155 -14.91 11.17 -12.00
C SER A 155 -15.84 12.34 -11.68
N GLY A 156 -15.55 13.49 -12.28
CA GLY A 156 -16.30 14.74 -12.08
C GLY A 156 -16.19 15.35 -10.68
N LEU A 157 -15.37 14.80 -9.78
CA LEU A 157 -15.01 15.49 -8.54
C LEU A 157 -14.00 16.58 -8.82
N LYS A 158 -14.01 17.66 -8.01
CA LYS A 158 -12.91 18.62 -8.02
C LYS A 158 -11.66 17.94 -7.49
N LYS A 159 -10.56 18.07 -8.24
CA LYS A 159 -9.27 17.45 -7.93
C LYS A 159 -8.21 18.53 -7.83
N ALA A 160 -7.23 18.25 -6.99
CA ALA A 160 -6.08 19.09 -6.76
C ALA A 160 -4.82 18.37 -7.22
N ARG A 161 -3.89 19.08 -7.85
CA ARG A 161 -2.55 18.58 -8.12
C ARG A 161 -1.60 19.17 -7.10
N GLU A 162 -0.94 18.32 -6.35
CA GLU A 162 0.04 18.75 -5.37
C GLU A 162 1.34 19.16 -6.09
N ARG A 163 1.84 20.36 -5.77
CA ARG A 163 2.94 21.01 -6.49
C ARG A 163 4.26 20.22 -6.40
N LEU A 164 4.60 19.69 -5.23
CA LEU A 164 5.90 19.07 -4.96
C LEU A 164 6.01 17.68 -5.59
N THR A 165 5.02 16.83 -5.32
CA THR A 165 4.96 15.42 -5.71
C THR A 165 4.38 15.25 -7.11
N GLY A 166 3.55 16.17 -7.59
CA GLY A 166 2.77 16.03 -8.82
C GLY A 166 1.56 15.09 -8.69
N VAL A 167 1.37 14.51 -7.49
CA VAL A 167 0.31 13.55 -7.18
C VAL A 167 -1.03 14.28 -7.12
N VAL A 168 -2.08 13.58 -7.56
CA VAL A 168 -3.45 14.09 -7.56
C VAL A 168 -4.12 13.73 -6.24
N TYR A 169 -4.81 14.71 -5.66
CA TYR A 169 -5.56 14.62 -4.42
C TYR A 169 -6.99 15.12 -4.59
N ILE A 170 -7.86 14.76 -3.64
CA ILE A 170 -9.26 15.16 -3.61
C ILE A 170 -9.60 15.65 -2.20
N ASN A 171 -10.19 16.83 -2.09
CA ASN A 171 -10.63 17.37 -0.81
C ASN A 171 -11.73 16.48 -0.19
N GLU A 172 -11.70 16.27 1.12
CA GLU A 172 -12.69 15.45 1.84
C GLU A 172 -14.15 15.85 1.54
N GLN A 173 -14.43 17.15 1.37
CA GLN A 173 -15.77 17.64 1.08
C GLN A 173 -16.31 17.14 -0.27
N GLU A 174 -15.45 16.93 -1.26
CA GLU A 174 -15.84 16.32 -2.54
C GLU A 174 -16.09 14.82 -2.38
N LEU A 175 -15.29 14.13 -1.57
CA LEU A 175 -15.43 12.70 -1.32
C LEU A 175 -16.71 12.36 -0.56
N LYS A 176 -17.11 13.20 0.41
CA LYS A 176 -18.39 13.05 1.13
C LYS A 176 -19.60 13.00 0.20
N LYS A 177 -19.53 13.58 -1.00
CA LYS A 177 -20.59 13.50 -2.03
C LYS A 177 -20.66 12.13 -2.73
N ARG A 178 -19.69 11.24 -2.50
CA ARG A 178 -19.58 9.93 -3.14
C ARG A 178 -19.50 8.76 -2.16
N TRP A 179 -19.21 9.03 -0.89
CA TRP A 179 -19.17 7.98 0.13
C TRP A 179 -20.55 7.36 0.34
N ARG A 180 -20.65 6.03 0.24
CA ARG A 180 -21.86 5.27 0.63
C ARG A 180 -22.11 5.31 2.13
N LYS A 181 -21.03 5.43 2.90
CA LYS A 181 -21.01 5.56 4.36
C LYS A 181 -19.74 6.29 4.78
N ASN A 182 -19.70 6.86 5.98
CA ASN A 182 -18.46 7.47 6.47
C ASN A 182 -17.36 6.40 6.65
N PRO A 183 -16.16 6.60 6.11
CA PRO A 183 -15.00 5.79 6.45
C PRO A 183 -14.65 5.94 7.93
N GLU A 184 -14.22 4.84 8.55
CA GLU A 184 -13.82 4.82 9.97
C GLU A 184 -12.30 4.72 10.04
N GLN A 185 -11.66 5.55 10.87
CA GLN A 185 -10.21 5.45 11.07
C GLN A 185 -9.87 4.23 11.94
N VAL A 186 -8.93 3.43 11.47
CA VAL A 186 -8.32 2.31 12.21
C VAL A 186 -6.96 2.78 12.70
N TYR A 187 -6.75 2.71 14.02
CA TYR A 187 -5.50 3.11 14.65
C TYR A 187 -4.54 1.94 14.76
N ALA A 188 -3.29 2.17 14.40
CA ALA A 188 -2.24 1.16 14.54
C ALA A 188 -1.92 0.93 16.03
N THR A 189 -1.78 -0.33 16.44
CA THR A 189 -1.49 -0.73 17.83
C THR A 189 -0.01 -0.79 18.15
N ASN A 190 0.84 -0.73 17.13
CA ASN A 190 2.30 -0.81 17.24
C ASN A 190 2.97 0.54 17.56
N GLY A 191 2.21 1.64 17.62
CA GLY A 191 2.73 2.99 17.85
C GLY A 191 3.45 3.63 16.67
N ASP A 192 3.44 3.00 15.48
CA ASP A 192 3.99 3.59 14.26
C ASP A 192 3.08 4.74 13.79
N ASN A 193 3.68 5.88 13.43
CA ASN A 193 2.97 7.04 12.87
C ASN A 193 3.05 7.10 11.32
N TYR A 194 3.32 5.96 10.69
CA TYR A 194 3.47 5.78 9.24
C TYR A 194 2.89 4.42 8.83
N ILE A 195 2.64 4.23 7.54
CA ILE A 195 2.14 2.96 6.99
C ILE A 195 3.11 2.41 5.94
N ILE A 196 3.32 1.09 5.97
CA ILE A 196 3.94 0.32 4.89
C ILE A 196 2.78 -0.29 4.07
N ASN A 197 2.51 0.30 2.92
CA ASN A 197 1.41 -0.05 2.03
C ASN A 197 1.86 -1.10 1.00
N GLY A 198 1.07 -2.17 0.87
CA GLY A 198 1.24 -3.20 -0.17
C GLY A 198 2.22 -4.34 0.16
N GLU A 199 2.98 -4.26 1.26
CA GLU A 199 3.79 -5.39 1.74
C GLU A 199 3.01 -6.29 2.70
N VAL A 200 3.17 -7.61 2.55
CA VAL A 200 2.42 -8.62 3.27
C VAL A 200 3.32 -9.59 4.02
N SER A 201 4.59 -9.69 3.63
CA SER A 201 5.57 -10.53 4.30
C SER A 201 5.96 -9.91 5.65
N PRO A 202 5.67 -10.58 6.79
CA PRO A 202 6.01 -10.03 8.10
C PRO A 202 7.51 -9.73 8.25
N LYS A 203 8.37 -10.58 7.68
CA LYS A 203 9.83 -10.38 7.72
C LYS A 203 10.30 -9.16 6.92
N LYS A 204 9.66 -8.86 5.78
CA LYS A 204 9.97 -7.65 4.99
C LYS A 204 9.46 -6.40 5.68
N ILE A 205 8.25 -6.45 6.25
CA ILE A 205 7.67 -5.37 7.07
C ILE A 205 8.59 -5.05 8.25
N ASP A 206 9.05 -6.05 9.00
CA ASP A 206 9.93 -5.86 10.16
C ASP A 206 11.28 -5.27 9.76
N ALA A 207 11.84 -5.69 8.62
CA ALA A 207 13.07 -5.12 8.08
C ALA A 207 12.90 -3.63 7.73
N LEU A 208 11.80 -3.27 7.05
CA LEU A 208 11.46 -1.88 6.72
C LEU A 208 11.26 -1.03 7.99
N ARG A 209 10.51 -1.53 8.98
CA ARG A 209 10.32 -0.84 10.27
C ARG A 209 11.64 -0.58 10.98
N THR A 210 12.51 -1.58 11.01
CA THR A 210 13.84 -1.47 11.62
C THR A 210 14.69 -0.44 10.89
N TYR A 211 14.66 -0.44 9.56
CA TYR A 211 15.33 0.57 8.75
C TYR A 211 14.85 1.99 9.08
N ILE A 212 13.53 2.23 9.11
CA ILE A 212 12.94 3.53 9.45
C ILE A 212 13.36 3.98 10.83
N LYS A 213 13.24 3.09 11.84
CA LYS A 213 13.64 3.39 13.22
C LYS A 213 15.10 3.82 13.31
N ASN A 214 15.98 3.12 12.59
CA ASN A 214 17.41 3.43 12.55
C ASN A 214 17.73 4.68 11.74
N SER A 215 16.85 5.13 10.85
CA SER A 215 17.04 6.33 10.02
C SER A 215 16.45 7.61 10.64
N GLN A 216 15.73 7.52 11.76
CA GLN A 216 15.06 8.66 12.41
C GLN A 216 16.02 9.79 12.80
N MET A 217 17.25 9.45 13.18
CA MET A 217 18.29 10.42 13.52
C MET A 217 19.64 9.93 13.00
N LEU A 218 20.20 10.65 12.02
CA LEU A 218 21.51 10.36 11.45
C LEU A 218 22.44 11.54 11.72
N LYS A 219 23.68 11.25 12.09
CA LYS A 219 24.72 12.27 12.32
C LYS A 219 25.85 12.06 11.32
N TYR A 220 26.14 13.10 10.53
CA TYR A 220 27.26 13.12 9.59
C TYR A 220 28.14 14.32 9.89
N GLY A 221 29.28 14.07 10.54
CA GLY A 221 30.08 15.14 11.12
C GLY A 221 29.30 15.90 12.20
N GLU A 222 29.14 17.21 12.02
CA GLU A 222 28.36 18.07 12.92
C GLU A 222 26.90 18.26 12.47
N MET A 223 26.55 17.81 11.27
CA MET A 223 25.17 17.88 10.78
C MET A 223 24.34 16.76 11.39
N VAL A 224 23.12 17.11 11.80
CA VAL A 224 22.14 16.15 12.33
C VAL A 224 20.91 16.14 11.42
N PHE A 225 20.53 14.97 10.97
CA PHE A 225 19.38 14.74 10.09
C PHE A 225 18.31 14.01 10.89
N TYR A 226 17.12 14.58 10.94
CA TYR A 226 15.94 13.96 11.53
C TYR A 226 14.97 13.56 10.43
N GLN A 227 14.63 12.28 10.37
CA GLN A 227 13.68 11.75 9.39
C GLN A 227 12.40 11.31 10.08
N LYS A 228 11.27 11.89 9.65
CA LYS A 228 9.94 11.47 10.05
C LYS A 228 9.26 10.79 8.86
N ALA A 229 9.10 9.48 8.96
CA ALA A 229 8.38 8.68 7.96
C ALA A 229 6.94 9.18 7.79
N VAL A 230 6.46 9.20 6.54
CA VAL A 230 5.06 9.50 6.19
C VAL A 230 4.39 8.24 5.70
N ILE A 231 4.88 7.65 4.60
CA ILE A 231 4.35 6.42 4.02
C ILE A 231 5.45 5.70 3.23
N ILE A 232 5.37 4.38 3.19
CA ILE A 232 6.15 3.53 2.28
C ILE A 232 5.18 2.81 1.38
N ASP A 233 5.26 3.03 0.07
CA ASP A 233 4.44 2.35 -0.92
C ASP A 233 5.27 1.30 -1.66
N LYS A 234 4.81 0.05 -1.66
CA LYS A 234 5.39 -1.01 -2.48
C LYS A 234 5.20 -0.72 -3.97
N ARG A 235 6.27 -0.89 -4.75
CA ARG A 235 6.24 -0.78 -6.23
C ARG A 235 5.85 -2.11 -6.86
N GLU A 236 5.57 -2.08 -8.16
CA GLU A 236 5.33 -3.29 -8.96
C GLU A 236 6.58 -4.18 -9.05
N GLU A 237 7.76 -3.54 -9.10
CA GLU A 237 9.05 -4.22 -9.05
C GLU A 237 9.22 -4.94 -7.70
N GLU A 238 9.66 -6.19 -7.76
CA GLU A 238 9.84 -7.00 -6.56
C GLU A 238 10.85 -6.35 -5.62
N ASP A 239 10.47 -6.22 -4.34
CA ASP A 239 11.31 -5.70 -3.26
C ASP A 239 11.76 -4.24 -3.39
N GLU A 240 11.06 -3.44 -4.20
CA GLU A 240 11.26 -1.99 -4.28
C GLU A 240 10.08 -1.20 -3.71
N TYR A 241 10.42 -0.08 -3.06
CA TYR A 241 9.46 0.75 -2.33
C TYR A 241 9.77 2.24 -2.51
N ASP A 242 8.72 3.04 -2.66
CA ASP A 242 8.79 4.48 -2.57
C ASP A 242 8.61 4.90 -1.11
N TYR A 243 9.55 5.66 -0.56
CA TYR A 243 9.57 6.10 0.83
C TYR A 243 9.42 7.62 0.91
N LEU A 244 8.23 8.10 1.25
CA LEU A 244 7.98 9.51 1.51
C LEU A 244 8.27 9.82 2.98
N TYR A 245 9.13 10.81 3.22
CA TYR A 245 9.46 11.27 4.56
C TYR A 245 9.73 12.76 4.62
N HIS A 246 9.51 13.34 5.80
CA HIS A 246 9.91 14.72 6.10
C HIS A 246 11.28 14.70 6.76
N GLU A 247 12.24 15.43 6.19
CA GLU A 247 13.59 15.56 6.70
C GLU A 247 13.82 16.95 7.28
N THR A 248 14.36 16.99 8.49
CA THR A 248 14.85 18.21 9.13
C THR A 248 16.35 18.08 9.33
N VAL A 249 17.11 18.96 8.68
CA VAL A 249 18.57 19.02 8.77
C VAL A 249 18.95 20.17 9.69
N GLN A 250 19.71 19.89 10.74
CA GLN A 250 20.35 20.87 11.59
C GLN A 250 21.80 21.03 11.15
N LEU A 251 22.13 22.22 10.65
CA LEU A 251 23.48 22.60 10.27
C LEU A 251 24.29 23.04 11.50
N PRO A 252 25.61 22.81 11.51
CA PRO A 252 26.46 23.32 12.56
C PRO A 252 26.42 24.84 12.62
N ILE A 253 26.40 25.38 13.83
CA ILE A 253 26.55 26.82 14.07
C ILE A 253 28.02 27.06 14.36
N ALA A 254 28.74 27.64 13.40
CA ALA A 254 30.15 27.97 13.60
C ALA A 254 30.29 29.03 14.71
N PRO A 255 31.22 28.86 15.66
CA PRO A 255 31.53 29.88 16.65
C PRO A 255 31.91 31.18 15.94
N ASN A 256 31.33 32.30 16.36
CA ASN A 256 31.58 33.65 15.82
C ASN A 256 31.11 33.91 14.38
N SER A 257 30.25 33.07 13.81
CA SER A 257 29.56 33.37 12.55
C SER A 257 28.14 33.92 12.82
N PRO A 258 27.61 34.82 11.98
CA PRO A 258 26.21 35.20 12.07
C PRO A 258 25.32 33.97 11.93
N PRO A 259 24.22 33.88 12.69
CA PRO A 259 23.36 32.69 12.68
C PRO A 259 22.82 32.46 11.26
N PRO A 260 22.86 31.22 10.74
CA PRO A 260 22.31 30.90 9.43
C PRO A 260 20.80 31.20 9.38
N PRO A 261 20.24 31.47 8.19
CA PRO A 261 18.78 31.62 8.01
C PRO A 261 18.03 30.45 8.64
N ASN A 262 16.89 30.73 9.27
CA ASN A 262 16.09 29.76 10.02
C ASN A 262 16.86 29.03 11.14
N GLY A 263 17.90 29.66 11.70
CA GLY A 263 18.71 29.07 12.77
C GLY A 263 19.49 27.83 12.34
N GLY A 264 19.78 27.69 11.04
CA GLY A 264 20.50 26.53 10.50
C GLY A 264 19.63 25.30 10.33
N VAL A 265 18.31 25.45 10.37
CA VAL A 265 17.36 24.37 10.18
C VAL A 265 16.81 24.39 8.77
N VAL A 266 17.04 23.31 8.03
CA VAL A 266 16.45 23.07 6.71
C VAL A 266 15.37 22.00 6.84
N LYS A 267 14.15 22.28 6.36
CA LYS A 267 13.05 21.33 6.34
C LYS A 267 12.66 21.03 4.89
N ARG A 268 12.54 19.76 4.55
CA ARG A 268 12.22 19.32 3.18
C ARG A 268 11.43 18.02 3.18
N TYR A 269 10.67 17.82 2.11
CA TYR A 269 10.04 16.55 1.82
C TYR A 269 10.90 15.77 0.84
N MET A 270 11.19 14.53 1.19
CA MET A 270 12.05 13.65 0.43
C MET A 270 11.24 12.46 -0.08
N LEU A 271 11.48 12.07 -1.32
CA LEU A 271 11.03 10.80 -1.86
C LEU A 271 12.25 9.91 -2.06
N GLY A 272 12.40 8.91 -1.20
CA GLY A 272 13.43 7.88 -1.29
C GLY A 272 12.95 6.69 -2.11
N ARG A 273 13.88 5.99 -2.75
CA ARG A 273 13.67 4.63 -3.27
C ARG A 273 14.43 3.67 -2.39
N VAL A 274 13.71 2.72 -1.82
CA VAL A 274 14.24 1.71 -0.92
C VAL A 274 14.14 0.35 -1.58
N LYS A 275 15.22 -0.43 -1.50
CA LYS A 275 15.30 -1.79 -2.04
C LYS A 275 15.62 -2.78 -0.93
N LEU A 276 14.87 -3.88 -0.91
CA LEU A 276 15.11 -5.01 -0.03
C LEU A 276 15.98 -6.04 -0.74
N THR A 277 16.91 -6.63 0.00
CA THR A 277 17.73 -7.73 -0.50
C THR A 277 17.80 -8.81 0.55
N LYS A 278 17.53 -10.06 0.14
CA LYS A 278 17.61 -11.21 1.04
C LYS A 278 19.05 -11.34 1.57
N ASN A 279 19.19 -11.48 2.88
CA ASN A 279 20.48 -11.72 3.51
C ASN A 279 20.83 -13.22 3.41
N ASN A 280 21.74 -13.56 2.49
CA ASN A 280 22.20 -14.94 2.29
C ASN A 280 23.28 -15.37 3.30
N ALA A 281 23.78 -14.46 4.14
CA ALA A 281 24.81 -14.77 5.14
C ALA A 281 24.22 -15.30 6.47
N SER A 282 22.91 -15.22 6.66
CA SER A 282 22.19 -15.68 7.84
C SER A 282 21.48 -17.00 7.56
N SER A 283 21.52 -17.94 8.52
CA SER A 283 20.69 -19.15 8.48
C SER A 283 19.20 -18.85 8.66
N GLU A 284 18.87 -17.73 9.31
CA GLU A 284 17.51 -17.23 9.44
C GLU A 284 17.15 -16.27 8.29
N LEU A 285 15.93 -16.40 7.75
CA LEU A 285 15.39 -15.53 6.72
C LEU A 285 15.32 -14.08 7.23
N SER A 286 16.19 -13.23 6.69
CA SER A 286 16.27 -11.81 6.98
C SER A 286 16.53 -11.00 5.71
N TYR A 287 16.24 -9.71 5.77
CA TYR A 287 16.38 -8.78 4.65
C TYR A 287 17.20 -7.57 5.07
N ILE A 288 18.05 -7.11 4.16
CA ILE A 288 18.77 -5.85 4.27
C ILE A 288 18.01 -4.81 3.47
N VAL A 289 17.86 -3.62 4.03
CA VAL A 289 17.13 -2.50 3.44
C VAL A 289 18.12 -1.42 3.06
N ASN A 290 18.15 -1.04 1.79
CA ASN A 290 19.07 -0.01 1.28
C ASN A 290 18.29 1.12 0.60
N MET A 291 18.67 2.36 0.88
CA MET A 291 18.23 3.50 0.08
C MET A 291 19.07 3.54 -1.20
N VAL A 292 18.44 3.36 -2.35
CA VAL A 292 19.11 3.34 -3.66
C VAL A 292 19.02 4.68 -4.39
N ASP A 293 17.99 5.48 -4.10
CA ASP A 293 17.81 6.81 -4.66
C ASP A 293 17.08 7.72 -3.67
N ARG A 294 17.25 9.05 -3.80
CA ARG A 294 16.49 10.04 -3.02
C ARG A 294 16.38 11.35 -3.77
N ILE A 295 15.17 11.90 -3.75
CA ILE A 295 14.82 13.12 -4.47
C ILE A 295 14.31 14.14 -3.45
N ASP A 296 14.88 15.34 -3.47
CA ASP A 296 14.28 16.50 -2.81
C ASP A 296 13.11 16.99 -3.67
N LEU A 297 11.89 16.89 -3.13
CA LEU A 297 10.68 17.17 -3.89
C LEU A 297 10.54 18.65 -4.25
N GLN A 298 11.17 19.56 -3.51
CA GLN A 298 11.17 20.97 -3.84
C GLN A 298 12.07 21.25 -5.05
N GLU A 299 13.26 20.66 -5.08
CA GLU A 299 14.16 20.77 -6.23
C GLU A 299 13.53 20.16 -7.48
N GLU A 300 12.89 19.00 -7.33
CA GLU A 300 12.22 18.32 -8.44
C GLU A 300 11.03 19.11 -8.99
N ALA A 301 10.23 19.73 -8.12
CA ALA A 301 9.14 20.61 -8.55
C ALA A 301 9.63 21.85 -9.31
N ASN A 302 10.77 22.43 -8.91
CA ASN A 302 11.35 23.58 -9.60
C ASN A 302 11.79 23.22 -11.03
N LYS A 303 12.28 22.00 -11.26
CA LYS A 303 12.62 21.49 -12.61
C LYS A 303 11.37 21.30 -13.48
N ARG A 304 10.23 20.95 -12.89
CA ARG A 304 8.96 20.79 -13.63
C ARG A 304 8.37 22.14 -14.05
N GLY A 305 8.48 23.17 -13.21
CA GLY A 305 7.95 24.51 -13.50
C GLY A 305 8.80 25.36 -14.47
N THR A 306 9.95 24.85 -14.91
CA THR A 306 10.85 25.51 -15.88
C THR A 306 10.76 24.90 -17.29
N ARG A 307 9.87 23.94 -17.51
CA ARG A 307 9.52 23.34 -18.81
C ARG A 307 8.14 23.80 -19.24
#